data_AF-A0A522Z3F1-F1
#
_entry.id   AF-A0A522Z3F1-F1
#
_cell.length_a   1.000
_cell.length_b   1.000
_cell.length_c   1.000
_cell.angle_alpha   90.00
_cell.angle_beta   90.00
_cell.angle_gamma   90.00
#
_symmetry.space_group_name_H-M   'P 1'
#
loop_
_entity.id
_entity.type
_entity.pdbx_description
1 polymer ?
#
loop_
_entity_poly.entity_id
_entity_poly.type
_entity_poly.pdbx_seq_one_letter_code
_entity_poly.pdbx_strand_id
1 'polypeptide(L)'
;MKWWVFTDGHVAGPYSAETLGRRPSFNGHALVCEDPLAGEERPPWRRADSVPTLRALLEGRPFPPDPTLDDVADHRRLAERLSELESASRRNAAELKALAGRENQLRGELARKELALRELSRRLAAASSQAAAVEALEDGLRAVMEGLRGHEGEVRELGEQLKSLAGAANEAVDRADLAAAETAQEAAGALEAAKALVERSLKSARKALAKADDAMALAAEERAARAAGKPPKRRDRRPRPPVSGAELGLPDVTSVDPPKF
;
A
#
# COMPACT_ATOMS: atom_id res chain seq x y z
N MET A 1 54.67 45.67 81.26
CA MET A 1 53.73 44.53 81.09
C MET A 1 52.99 44.69 79.77
N LYS A 2 52.77 43.60 79.05
CA LYS A 2 51.97 43.61 77.81
C LYS A 2 50.61 42.95 78.04
N TRP A 3 49.60 43.43 77.32
CA TRP A 3 48.19 43.10 77.50
C TRP A 3 47.57 42.67 76.19
N TRP A 4 46.79 41.60 76.24
CA TRP A 4 45.89 41.16 75.18
C TRP A 4 44.46 41.61 75.50
N VAL A 5 43.70 42.02 74.48
CA VAL A 5 42.32 42.52 74.62
C VAL A 5 41.39 41.68 73.76
N PHE A 6 40.22 41.36 74.27
CA PHE A 6 39.11 40.82 73.51
C PHE A 6 38.02 41.89 73.35
N THR A 7 37.88 42.40 72.12
CA THR A 7 36.89 43.42 71.72
C THR A 7 36.29 43.00 70.38
N ASP A 8 35.00 43.26 70.15
CA ASP A 8 34.32 42.97 68.87
C ASP A 8 34.55 41.54 68.36
N GLY A 9 34.51 40.55 69.27
CA GLY A 9 34.63 39.13 68.94
C GLY A 9 36.03 38.63 68.55
N HIS A 10 37.08 39.46 68.65
CA HIS A 10 38.45 39.07 68.30
C HIS A 10 39.46 39.42 69.39
N VAL A 11 40.54 38.63 69.48
CA VAL A 11 41.68 38.87 70.37
C VAL A 11 42.72 39.72 69.66
N ALA A 12 43.13 40.83 70.27
CA ALA A 12 44.14 41.75 69.74
C ALA A 12 45.23 42.02 70.78
N GLY A 13 46.49 42.07 70.37
CA GLY A 13 47.63 42.30 71.26
C GLY A 13 48.95 41.77 70.67
N PRO A 14 50.05 41.83 71.43
CA PRO A 14 50.16 42.36 72.78
C PRO A 14 50.39 43.89 72.81
N TYR A 15 49.64 44.63 73.64
CA TYR A 15 49.73 46.09 73.78
C TYR A 15 50.40 46.50 75.10
N SER A 16 51.10 47.63 75.13
CA SER A 16 51.44 48.26 76.42
C SER A 16 50.18 48.91 77.02
N ALA A 17 50.17 49.09 78.34
CA ALA A 17 49.06 49.76 79.03
C ALA A 17 48.76 51.15 78.42
N GLU A 18 49.78 51.93 78.09
CA GLU A 18 49.62 53.23 77.44
C GLU A 18 49.02 53.14 76.03
N THR A 19 49.46 52.20 75.20
CA THR A 19 48.92 52.01 73.84
C THR A 19 47.46 51.58 73.89
N LEU A 20 47.13 50.71 74.84
CA LEU A 20 45.79 50.22 75.12
C LEU A 20 44.86 51.37 75.55
N GLY A 21 45.31 52.22 76.47
CA GLY A 21 44.57 53.40 76.95
C GLY A 21 44.34 54.47 75.90
N ARG A 22 45.12 54.51 74.81
CA ARG A 22 44.88 55.41 73.67
C ARG A 22 43.84 54.89 72.68
N ARG A 23 43.46 53.60 72.74
CA ARG A 23 42.48 53.05 71.80
C ARG A 23 41.08 53.58 72.13
N PRO A 24 40.30 54.01 71.13
CA PRO A 24 38.93 54.46 71.35
C PRO A 24 38.00 53.30 71.74
N SER A 25 38.26 52.08 71.27
CA SER A 25 37.47 50.89 71.61
C SER A 25 37.80 50.27 72.97
N PHE A 26 38.86 50.75 73.64
CA PHE A 26 39.23 50.26 74.97
C PHE A 26 38.42 50.98 76.05
N ASN A 27 37.67 50.20 76.83
CA ASN A 27 36.80 50.66 77.91
C ASN A 27 36.91 49.71 79.12
N GLY A 28 36.26 50.04 80.23
CA GLY A 28 36.32 49.24 81.46
C GLY A 28 35.75 47.82 81.35
N HIS A 29 34.85 47.57 80.39
CA HIS A 29 34.25 46.26 80.13
C HIS A 29 35.09 45.39 79.18
N ALA A 30 36.10 45.96 78.52
CA ALA A 30 36.99 45.20 77.66
C ALA A 30 37.65 44.08 78.47
N LEU A 31 37.60 42.86 77.93
CA LEU A 31 38.26 41.72 78.55
C LEU A 31 39.74 41.78 78.21
N VAL A 32 40.58 41.77 79.24
CA VAL A 32 42.03 41.86 79.13
C VAL A 32 42.69 40.65 79.76
N CYS A 33 43.88 40.35 79.25
CA CYS A 33 44.75 39.28 79.73
C CYS A 33 46.18 39.81 79.76
N GLU A 34 46.90 39.65 80.88
CA GLU A 34 48.35 39.85 80.87
C GLU A 34 49.01 38.76 80.03
N ASP A 35 50.09 39.11 79.35
CA ASP A 35 50.90 38.17 78.54
C ASP A 35 51.01 36.80 79.23
N PRO A 36 50.56 35.70 78.60
CA PRO A 36 50.43 34.43 79.30
C PRO A 36 51.80 33.98 79.83
N LEU A 37 51.88 33.82 81.15
CA LEU A 37 52.90 33.00 81.80
C LEU A 37 52.88 31.64 81.08
N ALA A 38 53.98 31.29 80.42
CA ALA A 38 54.11 30.12 79.57
C ALA A 38 53.47 28.87 80.22
N GLY A 39 52.32 28.44 79.72
CA GLY A 39 51.54 27.30 80.23
C GLY A 39 50.28 27.05 79.41
N GLU A 40 49.81 25.80 79.37
CA GLU A 40 48.59 25.37 78.65
C GLU A 40 47.28 25.83 79.31
N GLU A 41 47.34 26.55 80.42
CA GLU A 41 46.14 27.03 81.10
C GLU A 41 45.54 28.22 80.35
N ARG A 42 44.22 28.17 80.13
CA ARG A 42 43.48 29.28 79.53
C ARG A 42 43.72 30.54 80.37
N PRO A 43 44.24 31.62 79.78
CA PRO A 43 44.55 32.80 80.57
C PRO A 43 43.29 33.35 81.23
N PRO A 44 43.38 33.85 82.47
CA PRO A 44 42.23 34.43 83.16
C PRO A 44 41.91 35.79 82.53
N TRP A 45 40.99 35.81 81.58
CA TRP A 45 40.41 37.04 81.05
C TRP A 45 39.67 37.78 82.17
N ARG A 46 40.08 39.01 82.43
CA ARG A 46 39.48 39.88 83.46
C ARG A 46 38.97 41.15 82.81
N ARG A 47 38.00 41.81 83.43
CA ARG A 47 37.60 43.15 82.96
C ARG A 47 38.73 44.14 83.19
N ALA A 48 38.95 45.03 82.24
CA ALA A 48 39.97 46.07 82.32
C ALA A 48 39.85 46.92 83.59
N ASP A 49 38.63 47.20 84.04
CA ASP A 49 38.37 47.95 85.28
C ASP A 49 38.67 47.18 86.57
N SER A 50 38.74 45.85 86.53
CA SER A 50 39.09 45.02 87.69
C SER A 50 40.61 44.95 87.91
N VAL A 51 41.39 45.38 86.92
CA VAL A 51 42.86 45.41 86.95
C VAL A 51 43.32 46.80 87.40
N PRO A 52 43.97 46.94 88.59
CA PRO A 52 44.35 48.24 89.14
C PRO A 52 45.22 49.10 88.21
N THR A 53 46.15 48.48 87.49
CA THR A 53 47.07 49.16 86.56
C THR A 53 46.39 49.72 85.32
N LEU A 54 45.29 49.10 84.87
CA LEU A 54 44.50 49.57 83.74
C LEU A 54 43.34 50.47 84.17
N ARG A 55 42.84 50.31 85.39
CA ARG A 55 41.81 51.18 85.99
C ARG A 55 42.26 52.63 85.99
N ALA A 56 43.50 52.92 86.38
CA ALA A 56 44.06 54.27 86.37
C ALA A 56 44.04 54.94 84.96
N LEU A 57 44.05 54.15 83.89
CA LEU A 57 43.96 54.65 82.51
C LEU A 57 42.52 54.88 82.04
N LEU A 58 41.56 54.31 82.77
CA LEU A 58 40.14 54.45 82.52
C LEU A 58 39.53 55.59 83.37
N GLU A 59 40.22 56.02 84.43
CA GLU A 59 39.85 57.18 85.23
C GLU A 59 39.84 58.44 84.34
N GLY A 60 38.64 58.99 84.12
CA GLY A 60 38.40 60.16 83.26
C GLY A 60 37.67 59.86 81.94
N ARG A 61 37.45 58.59 81.59
CA ARG A 61 36.53 58.23 80.50
C ARG A 61 35.11 58.06 81.06
N PRO A 62 34.09 58.68 80.45
CA PRO A 62 32.71 58.41 80.83
C PRO A 62 32.46 56.92 80.60
N PHE A 63 32.10 56.20 81.66
CA PHE A 63 31.58 54.85 81.51
C PHE A 63 30.31 54.94 80.65
N PRO A 64 30.07 53.98 79.73
CA PRO A 64 28.75 53.86 79.15
C PRO A 64 27.75 53.75 80.32
N PRO A 65 26.59 54.43 80.25
CA PRO A 65 25.59 54.31 81.29
C PRO A 65 25.26 52.84 81.48
N ASP A 66 25.08 52.43 82.74
CA ASP A 66 24.60 51.08 83.02
C ASP A 66 23.30 50.85 82.24
N PRO A 67 23.12 49.65 81.65
CA PRO A 67 21.94 49.35 80.87
C PRO A 67 20.70 49.67 81.71
N THR A 68 19.85 50.53 81.18
CA THR A 68 18.63 50.94 81.83
C THR A 68 17.60 49.82 81.77
N LEU A 69 16.57 49.88 82.62
CA LEU A 69 15.44 48.95 82.53
C LEU A 69 14.75 49.03 81.16
N ASP A 70 14.79 50.19 80.51
CA ASP A 70 14.25 50.39 79.17
C ASP A 70 15.07 49.62 78.11
N ASP A 71 16.41 49.63 78.21
CA ASP A 71 17.28 48.84 77.32
C ASP A 71 16.99 47.33 77.43
N VAL A 72 16.73 46.84 78.65
CA VAL A 72 16.35 45.43 78.87
C VAL A 72 14.96 45.13 78.28
N ALA A 73 14.01 46.06 78.40
CA ALA A 73 12.68 45.92 77.81
C ALA A 73 12.74 45.89 76.27
N ASP A 74 13.58 46.73 75.66
CA ASP A 74 13.79 46.74 74.21
C ASP A 74 14.53 45.48 73.73
N HIS A 75 15.53 45.01 74.47
CA HIS A 75 16.16 43.71 74.19
C HIS A 75 15.15 42.55 74.21
N ARG A 76 14.22 42.55 75.18
CA ARG A 76 13.16 41.54 75.24
C ARG A 76 12.22 41.63 74.02
N ARG A 77 11.77 42.83 73.65
CA ARG A 77 10.94 43.04 72.45
C ARG A 77 11.65 42.58 71.17
N LEU A 78 12.95 42.85 71.05
CA LEU A 78 13.75 42.38 69.92
C LEU A 78 13.86 40.86 69.90
N ALA A 79 14.05 40.22 71.05
CA ALA A 79 14.08 38.76 71.15
C ALA A 79 12.73 38.13 70.76
N GLU A 80 11.61 38.72 71.16
CA GLU A 80 10.26 38.27 70.77
C GLU A 80 10.06 38.39 69.25
N ARG A 81 10.43 39.53 68.64
CA ARG A 81 10.38 39.72 67.18
C ARG A 81 11.29 38.77 66.41
N LEU A 82 12.49 38.48 66.94
CA LEU A 82 13.39 37.48 66.34
C LEU A 82 12.77 36.09 66.37
N SER A 83 12.17 35.69 67.49
CA SER A 83 11.47 34.40 67.61
C SER A 83 10.28 34.29 66.65
N GLU A 84 9.52 35.37 66.47
CA GLU A 84 8.43 35.43 65.47
C GLU A 84 8.97 35.30 64.03
N LEU A 85 10.05 36.02 63.71
CA LEU A 85 10.67 35.99 62.39
C LEU A 85 11.27 34.60 62.08
N GLU A 86 11.92 33.97 63.05
CA GLU A 86 12.43 32.60 62.91
C GLU A 86 11.29 31.61 62.69
N SER A 87 10.18 31.75 63.43
CA SER A 87 8.99 30.92 63.26
C SER A 87 8.36 31.10 61.88
N ALA A 88 8.26 32.35 61.40
CA ALA A 88 7.80 32.65 60.05
C ALA A 88 8.74 32.09 58.98
N SER A 89 10.05 32.22 59.16
CA SER A 89 11.07 31.66 58.26
C SER A 89 10.96 30.14 58.17
N ARG A 90 10.73 29.45 59.30
CA ARG A 90 10.52 27.99 59.30
C ARG A 90 9.24 27.59 58.57
N ARG A 91 8.14 28.34 58.74
CA ARG A 91 6.89 28.11 58.00
C ARG A 91 7.07 28.29 56.50
N ASN A 92 7.71 29.39 56.09
CA ASN A 92 7.97 29.67 54.67
C ASN A 92 8.88 28.59 54.05
N ALA A 93 9.90 28.13 54.77
CA ALA A 93 10.76 27.05 54.30
C ALA A 93 9.99 25.73 54.11
N ALA A 94 9.07 25.41 55.01
CA ALA A 94 8.20 24.24 54.89
C ALA A 94 7.24 24.36 53.69
N GLU A 95 6.66 25.54 53.47
CA GLU A 95 5.79 25.82 52.33
C GLU A 95 6.54 25.71 50.99
N LEU A 96 7.72 26.30 50.88
CA LEU A 96 8.56 26.18 49.68
C LEU A 96 8.92 24.72 49.38
N LYS A 97 9.21 23.92 50.41
CA LYS A 97 9.46 22.48 50.24
C LYS A 97 8.20 21.74 49.75
N ALA A 98 7.03 22.08 50.27
CA ALA A 98 5.77 21.49 49.82
C ALA A 98 5.44 21.86 48.36
N LEU A 99 5.63 23.14 47.99
CA LEU A 99 5.44 23.62 46.62
C LEU A 99 6.41 22.96 45.64
N ALA A 100 7.70 22.81 46.00
CA ALA A 100 8.68 22.10 45.19
C ALA A 100 8.29 20.62 44.99
N GLY A 101 7.74 19.97 46.03
CA GLY A 101 7.19 18.62 45.92
C GLY A 101 6.03 18.54 44.93
N ARG A 102 5.08 19.48 45.02
CA ARG A 102 3.94 19.57 44.10
C ARG A 102 4.36 19.86 42.66
N GLU A 103 5.33 20.74 42.46
CA GLU A 103 5.88 21.03 41.14
C GLU A 103 6.49 19.79 40.49
N ASN A 104 7.31 19.03 41.23
CA ASN A 104 7.90 17.79 40.74
C ASN A 104 6.84 16.74 40.40
N GLN A 105 5.77 16.64 41.20
CA GLN A 105 4.64 15.76 40.90
C GLN A 105 3.97 16.16 39.57
N LEU A 106 3.64 17.45 39.41
CA LEU A 106 2.99 17.96 38.20
C LEU A 106 3.87 17.77 36.96
N ARG A 107 5.19 17.99 37.07
CA ARG A 107 6.14 17.70 35.99
C ARG A 107 6.13 16.22 35.61
N GLY A 108 6.07 15.32 36.59
CA GLY A 108 5.95 13.87 36.35
C GLY A 108 4.64 13.50 35.65
N GLU A 109 3.52 14.09 36.06
CA GLU A 109 2.21 13.89 35.41
C GLU A 109 2.19 14.43 33.98
N LEU A 110 2.78 15.61 33.74
CA LEU A 110 2.91 16.20 32.41
C LEU A 110 3.72 15.29 31.49
N ALA A 111 4.89 14.81 31.94
CA ALA A 111 5.73 13.91 31.15
C ALA A 111 5.00 12.60 30.79
N ARG A 112 4.20 12.04 31.71
CA ARG A 112 3.37 10.85 31.43
C ARG A 112 2.30 11.15 30.38
N LYS A 113 1.62 12.29 30.47
CA LYS A 113 0.60 12.71 29.49
C LYS A 113 1.22 12.98 28.11
N GLU A 114 2.40 13.58 28.04
CA GLU A 114 3.12 13.77 26.76
C GLU A 114 3.47 12.44 26.10
N LEU A 115 3.93 11.46 26.87
CA LEU A 115 4.23 10.12 26.34
C LEU A 115 2.95 9.42 25.86
N ALA A 116 1.84 9.54 26.60
CA ALA A 116 0.54 9.02 26.19
C ALA A 116 0.02 9.68 24.90
N LEU A 117 0.17 11.01 24.76
CA LEU A 117 -0.19 11.73 23.54
C LEU A 117 0.64 11.27 22.34
N ARG A 118 1.95 11.10 22.50
CA ARG A 118 2.83 10.57 21.43
C ARG A 118 2.44 9.16 21.01
N GLU A 119 2.03 8.31 21.94
CA GLU A 119 1.51 6.97 21.63
C GLU A 119 0.19 7.04 20.88
N LEU A 120 -0.76 7.87 21.33
CA LEU A 120 -2.05 8.06 20.64
C LEU A 120 -1.86 8.63 19.22
N SER A 121 -0.96 9.59 19.03
CA SER A 121 -0.64 10.12 17.70
C SER A 121 -0.07 9.05 16.78
N ARG A 122 0.81 8.16 17.29
CA ARG A 122 1.32 7.02 16.50
C ARG A 122 0.22 6.04 16.13
N ARG A 123 -0.69 5.73 17.06
CA ARG A 123 -1.84 4.85 16.79
C ARG A 123 -2.80 5.45 15.78
N LEU A 124 -3.06 6.76 15.87
CA LEU A 124 -3.89 7.47 14.91
C LEU A 124 -3.27 7.43 13.51
N ALA A 125 -1.97 7.70 13.38
CA ALA A 125 -1.27 7.60 12.11
C ALA A 125 -1.33 6.18 11.51
N ALA A 126 -1.16 5.14 12.34
CA ALA A 126 -1.30 3.75 11.91
C ALA A 126 -2.73 3.45 11.43
N ALA A 127 -3.75 3.85 12.19
CA ALA A 127 -5.15 3.66 11.82
C ALA A 127 -5.51 4.40 10.51
N SER A 128 -5.02 5.63 10.32
CA SER A 128 -5.19 6.37 9.07
C SER A 128 -4.53 5.66 7.88
N SER A 129 -3.34 5.07 8.06
CA SER A 129 -2.70 4.28 7.01
C SER A 129 -3.49 3.01 6.65
N GLN A 130 -4.10 2.38 7.66
CA GLN A 130 -4.96 1.20 7.46
C GLN A 130 -6.24 1.57 6.72
N ALA A 131 -6.86 2.71 7.06
CA ALA A 131 -8.03 3.21 6.35
C ALA A 131 -7.73 3.46 4.86
N ALA A 132 -6.60 4.12 4.55
CA ALA A 132 -6.16 4.34 3.17
C ALA A 132 -5.90 3.02 2.42
N ALA A 133 -5.38 1.99 3.10
CA ALA A 133 -5.20 0.67 2.50
C ALA A 133 -6.54 -0.03 2.20
N VAL A 134 -7.55 0.16 3.04
CA VAL A 134 -8.91 -0.37 2.79
C VAL A 134 -9.55 0.33 1.60
N GLU A 135 -9.44 1.66 1.49
CA GLU A 135 -9.94 2.40 0.32
C GLU A 135 -9.29 1.90 -0.98
N ALA A 136 -7.98 1.65 -0.97
CA ALA A 136 -7.28 1.07 -2.13
C ALA A 136 -7.77 -0.35 -2.49
N LEU A 137 -8.11 -1.16 -1.48
CA LEU A 137 -8.70 -2.49 -1.70
C LEU A 137 -10.12 -2.39 -2.30
N GLU A 138 -10.93 -1.44 -1.85
CA GLU A 138 -12.27 -1.19 -2.39
C GLU A 138 -12.21 -0.75 -3.85
N ASP A 139 -11.29 0.14 -4.20
CA ASP A 139 -11.05 0.56 -5.59
C ASP A 139 -10.55 -0.61 -6.45
N GLY A 140 -9.65 -1.44 -5.91
CA GLY A 140 -9.20 -2.67 -6.58
C GLY A 140 -10.36 -3.65 -6.83
N LEU A 141 -11.24 -3.84 -5.85
CA LEU A 141 -12.43 -4.70 -6.00
C LEU A 141 -13.39 -4.13 -7.06
N ARG A 142 -13.58 -2.81 -7.09
CA ARG A 142 -14.40 -2.14 -8.12
C ARG A 142 -13.86 -2.40 -9.52
N ALA A 143 -12.55 -2.24 -9.72
CA ALA A 143 -11.90 -2.53 -10.99
C ALA A 143 -12.06 -4.00 -11.42
N VAL A 144 -11.91 -4.94 -10.47
CA VAL A 144 -12.12 -6.38 -10.75
C VAL A 144 -13.57 -6.66 -11.14
N MET A 145 -14.56 -6.08 -10.47
CA MET A 145 -15.98 -6.24 -10.82
C MET A 145 -16.29 -5.66 -12.20
N GLU A 146 -15.70 -4.52 -12.57
CA GLU A 146 -15.85 -3.95 -13.92
C GLU A 146 -15.22 -4.86 -14.98
N GLY A 147 -14.04 -5.42 -14.72
CA GLY A 147 -13.39 -6.40 -15.59
C GLY A 147 -14.24 -7.67 -15.78
N LEU A 148 -14.81 -8.21 -14.69
CA LEU A 148 -15.71 -9.37 -14.75
C LEU A 148 -16.96 -9.08 -15.60
N ARG A 149 -17.58 -7.91 -15.45
CA ARG A 149 -18.71 -7.50 -16.29
C ARG A 149 -18.33 -7.37 -17.76
N GLY A 150 -17.11 -6.87 -18.04
CA GLY A 150 -16.54 -6.84 -19.39
C GLY A 150 -16.44 -8.24 -20.00
N HIS A 151 -15.82 -9.16 -19.27
CA HIS A 151 -15.70 -10.57 -19.70
C HIS A 151 -17.06 -11.28 -19.84
N GLU A 152 -18.02 -11.01 -18.96
CA GLU A 152 -19.40 -11.51 -19.13
C GLU A 152 -20.05 -10.99 -20.43
N GLY A 153 -19.73 -9.76 -20.84
CA GLY A 153 -20.11 -9.20 -22.14
C GLY A 153 -19.47 -9.96 -23.30
N GLU A 154 -18.16 -10.15 -23.27
CA GLU A 154 -17.41 -10.89 -24.29
C GLU A 154 -17.90 -12.35 -24.43
N VAL A 155 -18.14 -13.04 -23.31
CA VAL A 155 -18.67 -14.41 -23.31
C VAL A 155 -20.08 -14.45 -23.90
N ARG A 156 -20.92 -13.45 -23.63
CA ARG A 156 -22.26 -13.34 -24.24
C ARG A 156 -22.15 -13.15 -25.75
N GLU A 157 -21.28 -12.26 -26.21
CA GLU A 157 -21.04 -12.01 -27.63
C GLU A 157 -20.53 -13.25 -28.35
N LEU A 158 -19.52 -13.93 -27.80
CA LEU A 158 -19.02 -15.21 -28.32
C LEU A 158 -20.12 -16.27 -28.37
N GLY A 159 -21.00 -16.31 -27.36
CA GLY A 159 -22.17 -17.19 -27.34
C GLY A 159 -23.16 -16.91 -28.47
N GLU A 160 -23.39 -15.63 -28.81
CA GLU A 160 -24.22 -15.23 -29.95
C GLU A 160 -23.57 -15.58 -31.30
N GLN A 161 -22.26 -15.33 -31.42
CA GLN A 161 -21.49 -15.71 -32.60
C GLN A 161 -21.53 -17.23 -32.84
N LEU A 162 -21.35 -18.04 -31.79
CA LEU A 162 -21.46 -19.50 -31.87
C LEU A 162 -22.87 -19.96 -32.29
N LYS A 163 -23.93 -19.33 -31.78
CA LYS A 163 -25.30 -19.63 -32.20
C LYS A 163 -25.52 -19.31 -33.68
N SER A 164 -25.02 -18.18 -34.15
CA SER A 164 -25.10 -17.79 -35.56
C SER A 164 -24.34 -18.78 -36.46
N LEU A 165 -23.12 -19.15 -36.07
CA LEU A 165 -22.32 -20.15 -36.79
C LEU A 165 -23.00 -21.52 -36.81
N ALA A 166 -23.58 -21.96 -35.69
CA ALA A 166 -24.33 -23.21 -35.63
C ALA A 166 -25.56 -23.19 -36.56
N GLY A 167 -26.28 -22.07 -36.63
CA GLY A 167 -27.39 -21.88 -37.58
C GLY A 167 -26.92 -21.97 -39.03
N ALA A 168 -25.86 -21.23 -39.40
CA ALA A 168 -25.29 -21.27 -40.74
C ALA A 168 -24.76 -22.66 -41.14
N ALA A 169 -24.17 -23.39 -40.19
CA ALA A 169 -23.72 -24.76 -40.41
C ALA A 169 -24.89 -25.70 -40.68
N ASN A 170 -25.98 -25.61 -39.90
CA ASN A 170 -27.18 -26.41 -40.15
C ASN A 170 -27.80 -26.11 -41.52
N GLU A 171 -27.92 -24.84 -41.91
CA GLU A 171 -28.40 -24.46 -43.24
C GLU A 171 -27.48 -24.94 -44.37
N ALA A 172 -26.17 -25.02 -44.13
CA ALA A 172 -25.23 -25.59 -45.09
C ALA A 172 -25.39 -27.11 -45.22
N VAL A 173 -25.63 -27.82 -44.11
CA VAL A 173 -25.93 -29.26 -44.10
C VAL A 173 -27.25 -29.53 -44.83
N ASP A 174 -28.32 -28.80 -44.53
CA ASP A 174 -29.63 -28.96 -45.19
C ASP A 174 -29.52 -28.73 -46.71
N ARG A 175 -28.74 -27.73 -47.14
CA ARG A 175 -28.47 -27.49 -48.57
C ARG A 175 -27.66 -28.62 -49.20
N ALA A 176 -26.66 -29.15 -48.50
CA ALA A 176 -25.87 -30.27 -48.98
C ALA A 176 -26.73 -31.53 -49.14
N ASP A 177 -27.64 -31.80 -48.18
CA ASP A 177 -28.57 -32.93 -48.23
C ASP A 177 -29.57 -32.80 -49.39
N LEU A 178 -30.11 -31.59 -49.63
CA LEU A 178 -30.97 -31.33 -50.80
C LEU A 178 -30.21 -31.54 -52.12
N ALA A 179 -29.01 -30.99 -52.25
CA ALA A 179 -28.17 -31.19 -53.44
C ALA A 179 -27.80 -32.67 -53.64
N ALA A 180 -27.53 -33.40 -52.56
CA ALA A 180 -27.29 -34.84 -52.61
C ALA A 180 -28.53 -35.62 -53.08
N ALA A 181 -29.73 -35.22 -52.62
CA ALA A 181 -30.99 -35.83 -53.08
C ALA A 181 -31.28 -35.54 -54.56
N GLU A 182 -31.07 -34.30 -55.01
CA GLU A 182 -31.24 -33.91 -56.42
C GLU A 182 -30.27 -34.68 -57.32
N THR A 183 -28.98 -34.73 -56.98
CA THR A 183 -27.98 -35.48 -57.74
C THR A 183 -28.26 -36.98 -57.76
N ALA A 184 -28.75 -37.56 -56.65
CA ALA A 184 -29.18 -38.95 -56.62
C ALA A 184 -30.39 -39.22 -57.54
N GLN A 185 -31.35 -38.29 -57.59
CA GLN A 185 -32.52 -38.37 -58.47
C GLN A 185 -32.13 -38.24 -59.95
N GLU A 186 -31.23 -37.32 -60.29
CA GLU A 186 -30.66 -37.18 -61.63
C GLU A 186 -29.91 -38.45 -62.06
N ALA A 187 -29.08 -39.02 -61.17
CA ALA A 187 -28.36 -40.25 -61.42
C ALA A 187 -29.31 -41.44 -61.65
N ALA A 188 -30.39 -41.55 -60.85
CA ALA A 188 -31.42 -42.56 -61.05
C ALA A 188 -32.16 -42.39 -62.39
N GLY A 189 -32.49 -41.15 -62.76
CA GLY A 189 -33.09 -40.83 -64.06
C GLY A 189 -32.16 -41.18 -65.22
N ALA A 190 -30.87 -40.86 -65.13
CA ALA A 190 -29.86 -41.23 -66.11
C ALA A 190 -29.70 -42.75 -66.24
N LEU A 191 -29.76 -43.49 -65.12
CA LEU A 191 -29.73 -44.95 -65.12
C LEU A 191 -30.94 -45.55 -65.85
N GLU A 192 -32.16 -45.07 -65.59
CA GLU A 192 -33.36 -45.53 -66.28
C GLU A 192 -33.34 -45.19 -67.78
N ALA A 193 -32.85 -43.99 -68.14
CA ALA A 193 -32.64 -43.63 -69.53
C ALA A 193 -31.63 -44.57 -70.22
N ALA A 194 -30.53 -44.91 -69.55
CA ALA A 194 -29.54 -45.86 -70.03
C ALA A 194 -30.14 -47.27 -70.20
N LYS A 195 -30.91 -47.77 -69.22
CA LYS A 195 -31.64 -49.05 -69.32
C LYS A 195 -32.59 -49.06 -70.52
N ALA A 196 -33.40 -48.01 -70.69
CA ALA A 196 -34.32 -47.91 -71.82
C ALA A 196 -33.59 -47.90 -73.18
N LEU A 197 -32.42 -47.28 -73.25
CA LEU A 197 -31.59 -47.26 -74.46
C LEU A 197 -30.99 -48.65 -74.76
N VAL A 198 -30.55 -49.38 -73.72
CA VAL A 198 -30.12 -50.78 -73.82
C VAL A 198 -31.28 -51.69 -74.25
N GLU A 199 -32.49 -51.52 -73.70
CA GLU A 199 -33.64 -52.30 -74.12
C GLU A 199 -34.03 -52.02 -75.58
N ARG A 200 -34.02 -50.75 -76.00
CA ARG A 200 -34.26 -50.38 -77.42
C ARG A 200 -33.20 -50.97 -78.32
N SER A 201 -31.92 -50.90 -77.95
CA SER A 201 -30.83 -51.48 -78.74
C SER A 201 -30.94 -53.00 -78.80
N LEU A 202 -31.28 -53.68 -77.69
CA LEU A 202 -31.56 -55.12 -77.65
C LEU A 202 -32.79 -55.49 -78.50
N LYS A 203 -33.87 -54.72 -78.45
CA LYS A 203 -35.07 -54.97 -79.27
C LYS A 203 -34.79 -54.76 -80.75
N SER A 204 -34.03 -53.72 -81.09
CA SER A 204 -33.53 -53.48 -82.45
C SER A 204 -32.62 -54.62 -82.91
N ALA A 205 -31.68 -55.05 -82.08
CA ALA A 205 -30.79 -56.17 -82.35
C ALA A 205 -31.56 -57.49 -82.53
N ARG A 206 -32.55 -57.79 -81.68
CA ARG A 206 -33.45 -58.95 -81.84
C ARG A 206 -34.23 -58.88 -83.14
N LYS A 207 -34.75 -57.70 -83.51
CA LYS A 207 -35.45 -57.50 -84.79
C LYS A 207 -34.51 -57.65 -85.99
N ALA A 208 -33.27 -57.18 -85.88
CA ALA A 208 -32.25 -57.36 -86.90
C ALA A 208 -31.84 -58.83 -87.01
N LEU A 209 -31.72 -59.54 -85.89
CA LEU A 209 -31.46 -60.98 -85.84
C LEU A 209 -32.61 -61.76 -86.46
N ALA A 210 -33.86 -61.48 -86.09
CA ALA A 210 -35.04 -62.10 -86.70
C ALA A 210 -35.11 -61.83 -88.21
N LYS A 211 -34.80 -60.61 -88.65
CA LYS A 211 -34.68 -60.30 -90.09
C LYS A 211 -33.52 -61.05 -90.75
N ALA A 212 -32.41 -61.27 -90.05
CA ALA A 212 -31.29 -62.05 -90.55
C ALA A 212 -31.65 -63.54 -90.63
N ASP A 213 -32.41 -64.06 -89.66
CA ASP A 213 -32.97 -65.41 -89.66
C ASP A 213 -34.00 -65.59 -90.78
N ASP A 214 -34.90 -64.62 -90.99
CA ASP A 214 -35.82 -64.59 -92.13
C ASP A 214 -35.07 -64.48 -93.46
N ALA A 215 -34.01 -63.68 -93.54
CA ALA A 215 -33.15 -63.58 -94.72
C ALA A 215 -32.35 -64.87 -94.95
N MET A 216 -31.94 -65.56 -93.90
CA MET A 216 -31.28 -66.87 -93.96
C MET A 216 -32.28 -67.97 -94.33
N ALA A 217 -33.52 -67.90 -93.87
CA ALA A 217 -34.62 -68.79 -94.26
C ALA A 217 -35.01 -68.56 -95.72
N LEU A 218 -35.11 -67.30 -96.16
CA LEU A 218 -35.31 -66.92 -97.56
C LEU A 218 -34.11 -67.33 -98.42
N ALA A 219 -32.87 -67.19 -97.95
CA ALA A 219 -31.68 -67.66 -98.66
C ALA A 219 -31.58 -69.21 -98.67
N ALA A 220 -32.11 -69.89 -97.64
CA ALA A 220 -32.25 -71.33 -97.60
C ALA A 220 -33.37 -71.80 -98.54
N GLU A 221 -34.48 -71.06 -98.66
CA GLU A 221 -35.51 -71.23 -99.67
C GLU A 221 -34.98 -70.91 -101.07
N GLU A 222 -34.12 -69.91 -101.24
CA GLU A 222 -33.47 -69.58 -102.51
C GLU A 222 -32.44 -70.65 -102.89
N ARG A 223 -31.76 -71.27 -101.92
CA ARG A 223 -30.91 -72.46 -102.10
C ARG A 223 -31.73 -73.72 -102.39
N ALA A 224 -32.89 -73.90 -101.76
CA ALA A 224 -33.83 -74.99 -102.06
C ALA A 224 -34.50 -74.81 -103.43
N ALA A 225 -34.79 -73.57 -103.85
CA ALA A 225 -35.30 -73.22 -105.17
C ALA A 225 -34.22 -73.36 -106.26
N ARG A 226 -32.94 -73.14 -105.95
CA ARG A 226 -31.80 -73.47 -106.83
C ARG A 226 -31.61 -74.98 -106.99
N ALA A 227 -31.93 -75.80 -105.98
CA ALA A 227 -31.95 -77.25 -106.11
C ALA A 227 -33.12 -77.77 -106.99
N ALA A 228 -34.17 -76.95 -107.20
CA ALA A 228 -35.35 -77.28 -108.02
C ALA A 228 -35.31 -76.71 -109.47
N GLY A 229 -34.19 -76.13 -109.92
CA GLY A 229 -33.96 -75.86 -111.33
C GLY A 229 -34.78 -74.74 -111.99
N LYS A 230 -34.96 -73.57 -111.33
CA LYS A 230 -35.46 -72.34 -112.00
C LYS A 230 -34.45 -71.18 -111.95
N PRO A 231 -34.18 -70.51 -113.09
CA PRO A 231 -33.16 -69.46 -113.19
C PRO A 231 -33.67 -68.11 -112.64
N PRO A 232 -32.82 -67.31 -111.96
CA PRO A 232 -33.20 -65.99 -111.50
C PRO A 232 -33.20 -64.96 -112.65
N LYS A 233 -34.28 -64.15 -112.70
CA LYS A 233 -34.40 -62.97 -113.55
C LYS A 233 -33.38 -61.90 -113.13
N ARG A 234 -32.53 -61.50 -114.08
CA ARG A 234 -31.76 -60.25 -114.03
C ARG A 234 -32.72 -59.08 -113.74
N ARG A 235 -32.40 -58.27 -112.73
CA ARG A 235 -32.96 -56.93 -112.57
C ARG A 235 -31.85 -55.88 -112.50
N ASP A 236 -32.17 -54.78 -113.13
CA ASP A 236 -31.30 -53.71 -113.58
C ASP A 236 -30.59 -52.93 -112.47
N ARG A 237 -29.35 -52.53 -112.81
CA ARG A 237 -28.57 -51.51 -112.10
C ARG A 237 -29.18 -50.14 -112.35
N ARG A 238 -29.38 -49.35 -111.30
CA ARG A 238 -29.44 -47.87 -111.38
C ARG A 238 -28.46 -47.25 -110.38
N PRO A 239 -28.00 -46.00 -110.66
CA PRO A 239 -26.75 -45.45 -110.12
C PRO A 239 -26.94 -44.70 -108.81
N ARG A 240 -25.85 -44.65 -108.04
CA ARG A 240 -25.66 -43.94 -106.77
C ARG A 240 -25.30 -42.46 -107.06
N PRO A 241 -25.91 -41.47 -106.39
CA PRO A 241 -25.40 -40.10 -106.37
C PRO A 241 -24.39 -39.87 -105.23
N PRO A 242 -23.59 -38.78 -105.29
CA PRO A 242 -22.43 -38.55 -104.45
C PRO A 242 -22.79 -37.80 -103.16
N VAL A 243 -21.95 -37.97 -102.12
CA VAL A 243 -22.01 -37.20 -100.87
C VAL A 243 -20.78 -36.29 -100.83
N SER A 244 -20.95 -35.01 -101.24
CA SER A 244 -20.24 -33.87 -100.63
C SER A 244 -20.91 -33.60 -99.28
N GLY A 245 -20.27 -33.27 -98.17
CA GLY A 245 -19.09 -32.42 -97.94
C GLY A 245 -19.51 -31.36 -96.89
N ALA A 246 -18.56 -30.91 -96.05
CA ALA A 246 -18.68 -29.86 -95.02
C ALA A 246 -19.45 -30.27 -93.73
N GLU A 247 -19.04 -29.92 -92.51
CA GLU A 247 -18.18 -28.80 -92.10
C GLU A 247 -17.64 -29.02 -90.67
N LEU A 248 -16.36 -28.69 -90.51
CA LEU A 248 -15.74 -28.32 -89.24
C LEU A 248 -16.34 -26.97 -88.83
N GLY A 249 -16.95 -26.91 -87.64
CA GLY A 249 -17.52 -25.69 -87.07
C GLY A 249 -17.19 -25.58 -85.60
N LEU A 250 -15.93 -25.27 -85.31
CA LEU A 250 -15.58 -24.45 -84.14
C LEU A 250 -16.32 -23.11 -84.24
N PRO A 251 -16.75 -22.56 -83.10
CA PRO A 251 -16.46 -21.16 -82.84
C PRO A 251 -15.50 -20.99 -81.67
N ASP A 252 -14.68 -19.96 -81.85
CA ASP A 252 -13.59 -19.48 -81.02
C ASP A 252 -14.07 -18.29 -80.16
N VAL A 253 -13.49 -18.17 -78.96
CA VAL A 253 -13.28 -17.00 -78.05
C VAL A 253 -14.36 -15.92 -77.82
N THR A 254 -14.65 -15.64 -76.52
CA THR A 254 -14.48 -14.36 -75.76
C THR A 254 -15.64 -14.00 -74.80
N SER A 255 -15.35 -13.95 -73.48
CA SER A 255 -15.80 -12.96 -72.45
C SER A 255 -15.43 -13.53 -71.06
N VAL A 256 -14.26 -13.24 -70.50
CA VAL A 256 -13.98 -12.14 -69.56
C VAL A 256 -14.91 -12.13 -68.33
N ASP A 257 -14.42 -12.64 -67.19
CA ASP A 257 -14.09 -11.81 -66.02
C ASP A 257 -13.32 -12.61 -64.93
N PRO A 258 -12.26 -12.04 -64.32
CA PRO A 258 -11.59 -12.62 -63.16
C PRO A 258 -12.27 -12.27 -61.82
N PRO A 259 -12.10 -13.07 -60.75
CA PRO A 259 -12.50 -12.67 -59.41
C PRO A 259 -11.57 -11.56 -58.90
N LYS A 260 -12.19 -10.49 -58.38
CA LYS A 260 -11.52 -9.48 -57.56
C LYS A 260 -11.07 -10.12 -56.24
N PHE A 261 -9.82 -9.86 -55.87
CA PHE A 261 -9.34 -9.88 -54.49
C PHE A 261 -10.03 -8.78 -53.67
#